data_AF-A0A2K5YKR6-F1
#
_entry.id   AF-A0A2K5YKR6-F1
#
_cell.length_a   1.000
_cell.length_b   1.000
_cell.length_c   1.000
_cell.angle_alpha   90.00
_cell.angle_beta   90.00
_cell.angle_gamma   90.00
#
_symmetry.space_group_name_H-M   'P 1'
#
loop_
_entity.id
_entity.type
_entity.pdbx_description
1 polymer ?
#
loop_
_entity_poly.entity_id
_entity_poly.type
_entity_poly.pdbx_seq_one_letter_code
_entity_poly.pdbx_strand_id
1 'polypeptide(L)'
;SQTSLKQKKNEPGMRSSKESLEAEKRKESDKQGVRLSNQGSQESSLRKTDSRGYLVRSQWSRTSRSPSTKAPSIDEPRSRNTSAKPKPKNAITIALSSCALFNMVDGRKIYEEEGLEKYMEYQLTNENVILTPGPAFRFVKALQYVNARLRDLYPDEQDLFDIVLMTNNHAQVGVRLINSVNHYGLLIDRFCLTGGKNPIGYLKAYLTNLYIAADSEKVQEAIQEGIASATMFDGAKDMAYCDTQLRVAFDGDAVLFSDESEHFTKEHGLDKFFQYDTLCESKPLAQGPLKGFLEDLGRLQKKFYAKNERLLCPIRTYLVTARSAASSGARVLKTLRRWGLEIDEALFLAGAPKSPILVKIRPHIFFDDHMFHIEGAQKLGSMAAYGFNKKFSS
;
A
#
# COMPACT_ATOMS: atom_id res chain seq x y z
N SER A 1 -35.07 66.96 17.08
CA SER A 1 -35.21 67.30 15.65
C SER A 1 -35.60 66.03 14.91
N GLN A 2 -36.77 65.90 14.28
CA GLN A 2 -37.15 66.50 12.98
C GLN A 2 -36.12 66.13 11.89
N THR A 3 -36.46 65.53 10.75
CA THR A 3 -37.76 65.23 10.07
C THR A 3 -37.52 64.05 9.08
N SER A 4 -38.39 63.02 8.91
CA SER A 4 -39.61 63.00 8.04
C SER A 4 -39.23 63.19 6.54
N LEU A 5 -39.60 62.41 5.50
CA LEU A 5 -40.81 61.65 5.05
C LEU A 5 -40.38 60.64 3.91
N LYS A 6 -41.15 59.70 3.30
CA LYS A 6 -42.54 59.20 3.43
C LYS A 6 -42.73 57.82 2.71
N GLN A 7 -43.51 56.93 3.34
CA GLN A 7 -44.70 56.17 2.82
C GLN A 7 -44.59 55.23 1.59
N LYS A 8 -44.95 53.93 1.76
CA LYS A 8 -46.24 53.23 1.41
C LYS A 8 -46.45 53.05 -0.13
N LYS A 9 -47.01 51.98 -0.70
CA LYS A 9 -47.95 50.88 -0.29
C LYS A 9 -47.81 49.74 -1.35
N ASN A 10 -48.38 48.51 -1.32
CA ASN A 10 -49.22 47.72 -0.40
C ASN A 10 -49.07 46.20 -0.76
N GLU A 11 -49.39 45.28 0.16
CA GLU A 11 -49.80 43.87 -0.10
C GLU A 11 -51.29 43.81 -0.55
N PRO A 12 -52.07 42.68 -0.62
CA PRO A 12 -51.84 41.23 -0.35
C PRO A 12 -52.28 40.34 -1.56
N GLY A 13 -52.34 38.99 -1.54
CA GLY A 13 -52.01 37.93 -0.57
C GLY A 13 -52.90 36.68 -0.79
N MET A 14 -52.85 35.70 0.13
CA MET A 14 -53.70 34.48 0.29
C MET A 14 -53.46 33.21 -0.56
N ARG A 15 -53.16 32.12 0.19
CA ARG A 15 -53.75 30.74 0.12
C ARG A 15 -53.50 29.88 -1.15
N SER A 16 -53.44 28.55 -1.10
CA SER A 16 -53.46 27.57 0.02
C SER A 16 -52.99 26.18 -0.48
N SER A 17 -52.48 25.37 0.45
CA SER A 17 -52.50 23.89 0.55
C SER A 17 -52.86 23.03 -0.68
N LYS A 18 -52.01 22.01 -0.94
CA LYS A 18 -52.48 20.61 -1.05
C LYS A 18 -51.36 19.57 -0.88
N GLU A 19 -51.77 18.39 -0.41
CA GLU A 19 -50.94 17.25 -0.02
C GLU A 19 -50.76 16.22 -1.17
N SER A 20 -50.07 15.13 -0.84
CA SER A 20 -50.25 13.76 -1.37
C SER A 20 -49.42 13.30 -2.58
N LEU A 21 -48.29 12.69 -2.26
CA LEU A 21 -48.02 11.23 -2.38
C LEU A 21 -48.69 10.38 -3.48
N GLU A 22 -47.83 9.48 -4.00
CA GLU A 22 -48.04 8.10 -4.50
C GLU A 22 -48.28 7.77 -6.00
N ALA A 23 -47.38 6.88 -6.47
CA ALA A 23 -47.59 5.65 -7.26
C ALA A 23 -47.98 5.68 -8.76
N GLU A 24 -47.04 5.20 -9.60
CA GLU A 24 -47.21 4.16 -10.66
C GLU A 24 -45.78 3.69 -11.07
N LYS A 25 -45.33 2.43 -11.00
CA LYS A 25 -45.82 1.08 -11.35
C LYS A 25 -45.68 0.70 -12.83
N ARG A 26 -44.58 -0.03 -13.12
CA ARG A 26 -44.37 -1.03 -14.20
C ARG A 26 -44.65 -0.63 -15.66
N LYS A 27 -43.62 -0.81 -16.51
CA LYS A 27 -43.80 -1.58 -17.75
C LYS A 27 -42.55 -2.35 -18.15
N GLU A 28 -42.78 -3.57 -18.60
CA GLU A 28 -41.83 -4.60 -18.99
C GLU A 28 -42.06 -4.87 -20.48
N SER A 29 -41.00 -5.11 -21.27
CA SER A 29 -41.15 -5.69 -22.61
C SER A 29 -39.82 -6.23 -23.15
N ASP A 30 -39.71 -7.55 -23.26
CA ASP A 30 -38.70 -8.24 -24.04
C ASP A 30 -38.75 -7.89 -25.53
N LYS A 31 -37.63 -8.09 -26.23
CA LYS A 31 -37.66 -8.76 -27.55
C LYS A 31 -36.33 -9.42 -27.91
N GLN A 32 -36.44 -10.63 -28.46
CA GLN A 32 -35.32 -11.49 -28.82
C GLN A 32 -34.73 -11.17 -30.20
N GLY A 33 -33.40 -11.29 -30.31
CA GLY A 33 -32.69 -12.15 -31.26
C GLY A 33 -32.88 -12.01 -32.78
N VAL A 34 -31.77 -11.78 -33.49
CA VAL A 34 -31.50 -12.36 -34.81
C VAL A 34 -30.08 -12.93 -34.83
N ARG A 35 -29.91 -14.09 -35.46
CA ARG A 35 -28.67 -14.86 -35.64
C ARG A 35 -28.45 -15.02 -37.15
N LEU A 36 -27.27 -14.69 -37.67
CA LEU A 36 -26.88 -15.08 -39.04
C LEU A 36 -25.37 -15.33 -39.13
N SER A 37 -24.99 -16.18 -40.08
CA SER A 37 -23.69 -16.84 -40.24
C SER A 37 -23.04 -16.53 -41.59
N ASN A 38 -21.72 -16.68 -41.68
CA ASN A 38 -20.92 -17.29 -42.79
C ASN A 38 -19.43 -17.15 -42.40
N GLN A 39 -18.60 -18.20 -42.29
CA GLN A 39 -18.04 -19.18 -43.27
C GLN A 39 -16.96 -18.62 -44.23
N GLY A 40 -15.86 -19.39 -44.35
CA GLY A 40 -14.62 -19.07 -45.11
C GLY A 40 -13.39 -19.15 -44.19
N SER A 41 -12.75 -20.28 -43.89
CA SER A 41 -12.08 -21.31 -44.73
C SER A 41 -10.68 -20.90 -45.22
N GLN A 42 -9.61 -21.38 -44.55
CA GLN A 42 -8.43 -21.98 -45.20
C GLN A 42 -7.45 -22.63 -44.19
N GLU A 43 -7.18 -23.91 -44.46
CA GLU A 43 -5.95 -24.72 -44.37
C GLU A 43 -4.72 -24.15 -43.63
N SER A 44 -4.13 -24.82 -42.64
CA SER A 44 -3.44 -26.13 -42.60
C SER A 44 -1.91 -26.04 -42.72
N SER A 45 -1.20 -26.61 -41.73
CA SER A 45 0.03 -27.39 -41.93
C SER A 45 0.54 -27.96 -40.59
N LEU A 46 0.32 -29.26 -40.38
CA LEU A 46 1.07 -30.03 -39.39
C LEU A 46 2.47 -30.33 -39.92
N ARG A 47 3.48 -30.34 -39.04
CA ARG A 47 4.67 -31.19 -39.21
C ARG A 47 5.04 -31.87 -37.89
N LYS A 48 4.77 -33.18 -37.83
CA LYS A 48 5.51 -34.14 -36.99
C LYS A 48 6.70 -34.66 -37.81
N THR A 49 7.80 -34.99 -37.14
CA THR A 49 8.82 -36.03 -37.44
C THR A 49 10.10 -35.68 -36.67
N ASP A 50 10.96 -36.61 -36.27
CA ASP A 50 10.72 -37.92 -35.65
C ASP A 50 11.97 -38.27 -34.83
N SER A 51 11.84 -39.28 -33.99
CA SER A 51 12.84 -39.95 -33.18
C SER A 51 14.15 -40.32 -33.90
N ARG A 52 15.25 -40.31 -33.12
CA ARG A 52 16.34 -41.33 -33.20
C ARG A 52 17.13 -41.35 -31.89
N GLY A 53 17.02 -42.45 -31.15
CA GLY A 53 17.87 -42.70 -30.00
C GLY A 53 19.21 -43.31 -30.41
N TYR A 54 20.18 -43.28 -29.50
CA TYR A 54 21.34 -44.16 -29.54
C TYR A 54 21.50 -44.84 -28.19
N LEU A 55 21.55 -46.18 -28.22
CA LEU A 55 21.80 -47.03 -27.08
C LEU A 55 22.99 -47.93 -27.46
N VAL A 56 24.14 -47.71 -26.83
CA VAL A 56 25.30 -48.61 -26.93
C VAL A 56 25.76 -48.96 -25.52
N ARG A 57 26.17 -50.22 -25.37
CA ARG A 57 26.29 -50.97 -24.11
C ARG A 57 27.74 -51.39 -23.90
N SER A 58 28.05 -51.81 -22.67
CA SER A 58 29.28 -52.51 -22.24
C SER A 58 30.53 -51.62 -22.03
N GLN A 59 31.52 -51.99 -21.20
CA GLN A 59 31.76 -53.30 -20.58
C GLN A 59 32.45 -53.23 -19.20
N TRP A 60 31.86 -53.93 -18.23
CA TRP A 60 32.44 -54.64 -17.08
C TRP A 60 33.88 -54.34 -16.61
N SER A 61 34.02 -54.10 -15.30
CA SER A 61 34.99 -54.85 -14.46
C SER A 61 34.52 -54.92 -13.01
N ARG A 62 34.60 -56.12 -12.41
CA ARG A 62 34.26 -56.39 -11.00
C ARG A 62 35.51 -56.38 -10.14
N THR A 63 35.45 -55.79 -8.96
CA THR A 63 36.12 -56.36 -7.76
C THR A 63 35.31 -56.05 -6.50
N SER A 64 35.29 -57.02 -5.59
CA SER A 64 34.44 -57.08 -4.40
C SER A 64 35.08 -56.47 -3.14
N ARG A 65 34.26 -55.92 -2.22
CA ARG A 65 34.14 -56.41 -0.82
C ARG A 65 33.12 -55.63 0.04
N SER A 66 32.17 -56.39 0.58
CA SER A 66 31.50 -56.31 1.90
C SER A 66 30.83 -55.00 2.41
N PRO A 67 29.66 -55.09 3.09
CA PRO A 67 28.86 -53.92 3.47
C PRO A 67 29.27 -53.31 4.83
N SER A 68 29.11 -51.99 4.94
CA SER A 68 29.12 -51.26 6.22
C SER A 68 27.75 -50.65 6.48
N THR A 69 27.14 -51.02 7.60
CA THR A 69 25.84 -50.50 8.05
C THR A 69 26.00 -49.10 8.64
N LYS A 70 25.59 -48.07 7.89
CA LYS A 70 25.23 -46.76 8.44
C LYS A 70 23.94 -46.26 7.77
N ALA A 71 23.02 -45.77 8.60
CA ALA A 71 21.76 -45.17 8.14
C ALA A 71 22.05 -43.87 7.36
N PRO A 72 21.21 -43.50 6.38
CA PRO A 72 21.36 -42.23 5.67
C PRO A 72 21.02 -41.07 6.63
N SER A 73 22.01 -40.21 6.87
CA SER A 73 21.78 -38.91 7.50
C SER A 73 20.95 -38.04 6.56
N ILE A 74 19.88 -37.44 7.08
CA ILE A 74 19.08 -36.45 6.36
C ILE A 74 19.97 -35.22 6.09
N ASP A 75 20.08 -34.81 4.83
CA ASP A 75 20.75 -33.57 4.44
C ASP A 75 19.92 -32.37 4.92
N GLU A 76 20.31 -31.75 6.04
CA GLU A 76 19.85 -30.41 6.37
C GLU A 76 20.44 -29.37 5.39
N PRO A 77 19.64 -28.43 4.88
CA PRO A 77 20.15 -27.34 4.05
C PRO A 77 20.99 -26.38 4.90
N ARG A 78 22.32 -26.46 4.75
CA ARG A 78 23.30 -25.58 5.40
C ARG A 78 22.86 -24.12 5.41
N SER A 79 22.77 -23.55 6.61
CA SER A 79 22.59 -22.11 6.84
C SER A 79 23.57 -21.29 6.00
N ARG A 80 23.05 -20.34 5.21
CA ARG A 80 23.88 -19.39 4.46
C ARG A 80 24.36 -18.31 5.43
N ASN A 81 25.58 -18.45 5.92
CA ASN A 81 26.30 -17.37 6.59
C ASN A 81 26.56 -16.22 5.60
N THR A 82 25.59 -15.31 5.45
CA THR A 82 25.85 -13.98 4.90
C THR A 82 26.56 -13.16 5.96
N SER A 83 27.81 -12.78 5.69
CA SER A 83 28.64 -11.97 6.59
C SER A 83 27.87 -10.74 7.09
N ALA A 84 27.79 -10.56 8.41
CA ALA A 84 27.11 -9.44 9.06
C ALA A 84 27.86 -8.12 8.85
N LYS A 85 27.83 -7.58 7.63
CA LYS A 85 28.16 -6.17 7.38
C LYS A 85 27.06 -5.33 8.01
N PRO A 86 27.37 -4.29 8.81
CA PRO A 86 26.35 -3.36 9.30
C PRO A 86 25.65 -2.74 8.10
N LYS A 87 24.31 -2.71 8.13
CA LYS A 87 23.50 -2.27 6.97
C LYS A 87 23.79 -0.80 6.62
N PRO A 88 23.73 -0.45 5.33
CA PRO A 88 24.11 0.87 4.82
C PRO A 88 23.30 2.02 5.40
N LYS A 89 23.96 3.17 5.56
CA LYS A 89 23.38 4.44 6.01
C LYS A 89 22.23 4.97 5.13
N ASN A 90 22.08 4.43 3.91
CA ASN A 90 21.15 4.92 2.89
C ASN A 90 19.93 3.99 2.68
N ALA A 91 19.81 2.92 3.47
CA ALA A 91 18.67 2.01 3.36
C ALA A 91 17.36 2.73 3.72
N ILE A 92 16.29 2.40 2.98
CA ILE A 92 14.97 3.00 3.17
C ILE A 92 14.26 2.16 4.24
N THR A 93 14.27 2.65 5.48
CA THR A 93 13.75 1.91 6.63
C THR A 93 12.22 1.95 6.67
N ILE A 94 11.60 0.79 6.54
CA ILE A 94 10.16 0.58 6.63
C ILE A 94 9.86 -0.14 7.95
N ALA A 95 9.32 0.58 8.93
CA ALA A 95 8.93 0.00 10.21
C ALA A 95 7.47 -0.49 10.17
N LEU A 96 7.21 -1.68 10.69
CA LEU A 96 5.89 -2.33 10.66
C LEU A 96 5.45 -2.73 12.06
N SER A 97 4.19 -2.52 12.42
CA SER A 97 3.63 -3.13 13.63
C SER A 97 3.36 -4.63 13.43
N SER A 98 3.46 -5.41 14.51
CA SER A 98 3.19 -6.87 14.46
C SER A 98 1.78 -7.19 13.97
N CYS A 99 0.78 -6.38 14.34
CA CYS A 99 -0.60 -6.51 13.87
C CYS A 99 -0.83 -6.02 12.43
N ALA A 100 0.09 -5.22 11.87
CA ALA A 100 0.05 -4.91 10.44
C ALA A 100 0.63 -6.05 9.61
N LEU A 101 1.73 -6.68 10.05
CA LEU A 101 2.36 -7.77 9.32
C LEU A 101 1.58 -9.09 9.42
N PHE A 102 1.02 -9.38 10.59
CA PHE A 102 0.32 -10.62 10.89
C PHE A 102 -1.03 -10.34 11.54
N ASN A 103 -2.01 -11.20 11.24
CA ASN A 103 -3.26 -11.24 11.96
C ASN A 103 -3.00 -11.72 13.41
N MET A 104 -3.30 -10.87 14.37
CA MET A 104 -3.19 -11.15 15.81
C MET A 104 -4.50 -10.87 16.56
N VAL A 105 -5.65 -10.91 15.88
CA VAL A 105 -6.96 -10.55 16.46
C VAL A 105 -7.28 -11.37 17.72
N ASP A 106 -7.10 -12.69 17.68
CA ASP A 106 -7.38 -13.55 18.84
C ASP A 106 -6.50 -13.21 20.05
N GLY A 107 -5.19 -12.98 19.81
CA GLY A 107 -4.26 -12.57 20.86
C GLY A 107 -4.57 -11.18 21.42
N ARG A 108 -4.98 -10.23 20.57
CA ARG A 108 -5.44 -8.91 20.99
C ARG A 108 -6.67 -9.03 21.90
N LYS A 109 -7.65 -9.85 21.52
CA LYS A 109 -8.86 -10.08 22.30
C LYS A 109 -8.53 -10.61 23.70
N ILE A 110 -7.65 -11.62 23.80
CA ILE A 110 -7.17 -12.15 25.09
C ILE A 110 -6.47 -11.07 25.92
N TYR A 111 -5.65 -10.21 25.29
CA TYR A 111 -5.00 -9.10 26.00
C TYR A 111 -6.02 -8.06 26.52
N GLU A 112 -7.05 -7.75 25.75
CA GLU A 112 -8.09 -6.77 26.10
C GLU A 112 -9.10 -7.30 27.13
N GLU A 113 -9.43 -8.61 27.12
CA GLU A 113 -10.39 -9.24 28.04
C GLU A 113 -9.74 -9.86 29.29
N GLU A 114 -8.56 -10.47 29.18
CA GLU A 114 -7.90 -11.26 30.24
C GLU A 114 -6.53 -10.68 30.69
N GLY A 115 -5.99 -9.69 29.97
CA GLY A 115 -4.76 -8.99 30.33
C GLY A 115 -3.45 -9.64 29.88
N LEU A 116 -2.33 -9.04 30.30
CA LEU A 116 -0.98 -9.34 29.79
C LEU A 116 -0.51 -10.77 30.07
N GLU A 117 -0.75 -11.30 31.28
CA GLU A 117 -0.26 -12.64 31.66
C GLU A 117 -0.93 -13.73 30.82
N LYS A 118 -2.26 -13.65 30.64
CA LYS A 118 -3.03 -14.59 29.82
C LYS A 118 -2.67 -14.48 28.34
N TYR A 119 -2.45 -13.27 27.85
CA TYR A 119 -1.88 -13.05 26.52
C TYR A 119 -0.50 -13.71 26.35
N MET A 120 0.39 -13.59 27.35
CA MET A 120 1.72 -14.21 27.29
C MET A 120 1.66 -15.73 27.32
N GLU A 121 0.84 -16.32 28.20
CA GLU A 121 0.57 -17.77 28.26
C GLU A 121 0.04 -18.29 26.92
N TYR A 122 -0.92 -17.60 26.32
CA TYR A 122 -1.45 -17.93 25.00
C TYR A 122 -0.37 -17.88 23.90
N GLN A 123 0.48 -16.85 23.88
CA GLN A 123 1.51 -16.71 22.84
C GLN A 123 2.64 -17.74 22.98
N LEU A 124 3.01 -18.11 24.21
CA LEU A 124 3.99 -19.18 24.48
C LEU A 124 3.43 -20.55 24.09
N THR A 125 2.21 -20.88 24.51
CA THR A 125 1.54 -22.15 24.16
C THR A 125 1.38 -22.32 22.65
N ASN A 126 1.26 -21.22 21.91
CA ASN A 126 1.10 -21.20 20.46
C ASN A 126 2.37 -20.74 19.70
N GLU A 127 3.56 -20.80 20.31
CA GLU A 127 4.79 -20.23 19.70
C GLU A 127 5.16 -20.85 18.33
N ASN A 128 4.77 -22.11 18.12
CA ASN A 128 4.99 -22.87 16.88
C ASN A 128 3.78 -22.83 15.92
N VAL A 129 2.67 -22.19 16.33
CA VAL A 129 1.48 -21.99 15.50
C VAL A 129 1.66 -20.71 14.68
N ILE A 130 1.95 -20.88 13.40
CA ILE A 130 2.18 -19.80 12.44
C ILE A 130 1.01 -18.82 12.42
N LEU A 131 1.30 -17.53 12.56
CA LEU A 131 0.32 -16.45 12.46
C LEU A 131 -0.13 -16.28 11.00
N THR A 132 -1.43 -16.04 10.77
CA THR A 132 -1.92 -15.79 9.40
C THR A 132 -1.49 -14.40 8.90
N PRO A 133 -1.35 -14.20 7.57
CA PRO A 133 -0.96 -12.91 7.00
C PRO A 133 -1.88 -11.76 7.42
N GLY A 134 -1.29 -10.61 7.78
CA GLY A 134 -2.01 -9.36 8.07
C GLY A 134 -2.00 -8.38 6.88
N PRO A 135 -2.59 -7.18 7.03
CA PRO A 135 -2.73 -6.17 5.98
C PRO A 135 -1.45 -5.84 5.21
N ALA A 136 -0.33 -5.66 5.91
CA ALA A 136 0.94 -5.24 5.32
C ALA A 136 1.73 -6.39 4.68
N PHE A 137 1.28 -7.65 4.80
CA PHE A 137 2.04 -8.81 4.37
C PHE A 137 2.36 -8.78 2.86
N ARG A 138 1.38 -8.43 2.02
CA ARG A 138 1.58 -8.33 0.56
C ARG A 138 2.50 -7.17 0.20
N PHE A 139 2.38 -6.03 0.89
CA PHE A 139 3.29 -4.89 0.74
C PHE A 139 4.74 -5.29 1.05
N VAL A 140 4.98 -6.07 2.12
CA VAL A 140 6.31 -6.63 2.45
C VAL A 140 6.86 -7.53 1.34
N LYS A 141 6.06 -8.46 0.79
CA LYS A 141 6.51 -9.31 -0.32
C LYS A 141 6.88 -8.47 -1.55
N ALA A 142 6.12 -7.42 -1.86
CA ALA A 142 6.42 -6.52 -2.96
C ALA A 142 7.69 -5.68 -2.76
N LEU A 143 7.95 -5.17 -1.54
CA LEU A 143 9.21 -4.51 -1.18
C LEU A 143 10.41 -5.47 -1.35
N GLN A 144 10.27 -6.72 -0.90
CA GLN A 144 11.29 -7.76 -1.05
C GLN A 144 11.54 -8.13 -2.53
N TYR A 145 10.50 -8.15 -3.36
CA TYR A 145 10.63 -8.35 -4.81
C TYR A 145 11.41 -7.21 -5.48
N VAL A 146 11.13 -5.93 -5.12
CA VAL A 146 11.92 -4.79 -5.60
C VAL A 146 13.39 -4.91 -5.18
N ASN A 147 13.65 -5.30 -3.93
CA ASN A 147 15.02 -5.52 -3.44
C ASN A 147 15.77 -6.63 -4.21
N ALA A 148 15.08 -7.71 -4.57
CA ALA A 148 15.65 -8.78 -5.40
C ALA A 148 16.02 -8.24 -6.79
N ARG A 149 15.07 -7.57 -7.46
CA ARG A 149 15.28 -6.95 -8.78
C ARG A 149 16.38 -5.89 -8.80
N LEU A 150 16.56 -5.13 -7.72
CA LEU A 150 17.69 -4.21 -7.58
C LEU A 150 19.02 -4.98 -7.53
N ARG A 151 19.10 -6.07 -6.74
CA ARG A 151 20.31 -6.89 -6.64
C ARG A 151 20.65 -7.65 -7.92
N ASP A 152 19.66 -8.07 -8.70
CA ASP A 152 19.88 -8.69 -10.02
C ASP A 152 20.59 -7.74 -10.99
N LEU A 153 20.28 -6.43 -10.93
CA LEU A 153 20.88 -5.39 -11.77
C LEU A 153 22.17 -4.76 -11.20
N TYR A 154 22.30 -4.82 -9.87
CA TYR A 154 23.33 -4.17 -9.05
C TYR A 154 23.66 -5.06 -7.82
N PRO A 155 24.55 -6.05 -7.95
CA PRO A 155 24.80 -7.04 -6.89
C PRO A 155 25.25 -6.46 -5.53
N ASP A 156 26.00 -5.36 -5.55
CA ASP A 156 26.48 -4.64 -4.36
C ASP A 156 25.53 -3.53 -3.87
N GLU A 157 24.28 -3.50 -4.36
CA GLU A 157 23.31 -2.46 -4.03
C GLU A 157 22.98 -2.41 -2.53
N GLN A 158 22.93 -1.19 -2.04
CA GLN A 158 22.82 -0.84 -0.62
C GLN A 158 21.66 0.11 -0.34
N ASP A 159 21.18 0.87 -1.34
CA ASP A 159 19.92 1.61 -1.24
C ASP A 159 18.74 0.64 -1.47
N LEU A 160 18.45 -0.18 -0.46
CA LEU A 160 17.37 -1.18 -0.45
C LEU A 160 16.33 -0.81 0.60
N PHE A 161 15.11 -1.35 0.47
CA PHE A 161 14.15 -1.32 1.58
C PHE A 161 14.65 -2.19 2.72
N ASP A 162 14.78 -1.62 3.92
CA ASP A 162 15.10 -2.39 5.11
C ASP A 162 13.88 -2.46 6.03
N ILE A 163 13.37 -3.67 6.24
CA ILE A 163 12.10 -3.91 6.90
C ILE A 163 12.36 -4.24 8.37
N VAL A 164 11.71 -3.49 9.26
CA VAL A 164 11.87 -3.59 10.71
C VAL A 164 10.53 -3.91 11.36
N LEU A 165 10.46 -4.99 12.13
CA LEU A 165 9.27 -5.25 12.94
C LEU A 165 9.36 -4.49 14.26
N MET A 166 8.44 -3.57 14.53
CA MET A 166 8.38 -2.80 15.78
C MET A 166 7.06 -3.07 16.51
N THR A 167 7.12 -3.55 17.74
CA THR A 167 5.93 -3.95 18.48
C THR A 167 6.04 -3.66 19.97
N ASN A 168 4.91 -3.28 20.56
CA ASN A 168 4.74 -3.17 22.01
C ASN A 168 4.62 -4.53 22.71
N ASN A 169 4.69 -5.65 21.97
CA ASN A 169 4.71 -6.98 22.56
C ASN A 169 5.91 -7.20 23.50
N HIS A 170 5.69 -8.05 24.50
CA HIS A 170 6.75 -8.57 25.36
C HIS A 170 7.71 -9.47 24.56
N ALA A 171 9.00 -9.48 24.93
CA ALA A 171 10.04 -10.19 24.18
C ALA A 171 9.75 -11.70 24.03
N GLN A 172 9.07 -12.31 25.01
CA GLN A 172 8.63 -13.71 24.96
C GLN A 172 7.67 -14.02 23.79
N VAL A 173 6.85 -13.04 23.37
CA VAL A 173 5.96 -13.17 22.18
C VAL A 173 6.77 -13.13 20.88
N GLY A 174 8.02 -12.67 20.92
CA GLY A 174 8.91 -12.55 19.77
C GLY A 174 9.17 -13.87 19.04
N VAL A 175 9.21 -15.00 19.77
CA VAL A 175 9.48 -16.33 19.18
C VAL A 175 8.44 -16.68 18.12
N ARG A 176 7.15 -16.51 18.41
CA ARG A 176 6.06 -16.78 17.45
C ARG A 176 6.13 -15.89 16.21
N LEU A 177 6.51 -14.62 16.39
CA LEU A 177 6.70 -13.68 15.29
C LEU A 177 7.88 -14.08 14.40
N ILE A 178 9.01 -14.48 15.00
CA ILE A 178 10.21 -14.99 14.30
C ILE A 178 9.86 -16.28 13.52
N ASN A 179 9.19 -17.24 14.16
CA ASN A 179 8.75 -18.48 13.53
C ASN A 179 7.84 -18.21 12.32
N SER A 180 6.92 -17.25 12.44
CA SER A 180 6.04 -16.84 11.34
C SER A 180 6.80 -16.14 10.21
N VAL A 181 7.72 -15.21 10.52
CA VAL A 181 8.61 -14.54 9.56
C VAL A 181 9.43 -15.56 8.77
N ASN A 182 10.04 -16.52 9.46
CA ASN A 182 10.85 -17.58 8.86
C ASN A 182 10.01 -18.52 7.98
N HIS A 183 8.83 -18.95 8.44
CA HIS A 183 7.92 -19.81 7.67
C HIS A 183 7.53 -19.22 6.31
N TYR A 184 7.24 -17.91 6.26
CA TYR A 184 6.89 -17.21 5.03
C TYR A 184 8.09 -16.74 4.19
N GLY A 185 9.31 -17.05 4.62
CA GLY A 185 10.55 -16.62 3.96
C GLY A 185 10.65 -15.09 3.88
N LEU A 186 10.23 -14.37 4.92
CA LEU A 186 10.33 -12.92 4.99
C LEU A 186 11.74 -12.52 5.45
N LEU A 187 12.44 -11.75 4.62
CA LEU A 187 13.73 -11.14 4.95
C LEU A 187 13.48 -9.93 5.88
N ILE A 188 13.36 -10.19 7.17
CA ILE A 188 13.19 -9.19 8.24
C ILE A 188 14.20 -9.52 9.35
N ASP A 189 15.35 -8.83 9.33
CA ASP A 189 16.46 -9.13 10.26
C ASP A 189 16.41 -8.28 11.55
N ARG A 190 15.59 -7.21 11.56
CA ARG A 190 15.51 -6.25 12.67
C ARG A 190 14.15 -6.31 13.37
N PHE A 191 14.18 -6.60 14.66
CA PHE A 191 13.01 -6.64 15.55
C PHE A 191 13.22 -5.68 16.72
N CYS A 192 12.18 -4.92 17.07
CA CYS A 192 12.10 -4.09 18.27
C CYS A 192 10.87 -4.53 19.07
N LEU A 193 11.09 -5.12 20.24
CA LEU A 193 10.06 -5.61 21.17
C LEU A 193 10.15 -4.76 22.45
N THR A 194 9.20 -3.87 22.67
CA THR A 194 9.32 -2.82 23.71
C THR A 194 8.61 -3.15 25.02
N GLY A 195 8.01 -4.34 25.17
CA GLY A 195 7.50 -4.84 26.45
C GLY A 195 6.44 -3.94 27.10
N GLY A 196 5.43 -3.57 26.33
CA GLY A 196 4.34 -2.67 26.74
C GLY A 196 4.63 -1.18 26.53
N LYS A 197 5.89 -0.76 26.45
CA LYS A 197 6.23 0.65 26.18
C LYS A 197 5.90 1.06 24.75
N ASN A 198 5.58 2.33 24.55
CA ASN A 198 5.29 2.89 23.24
C ASN A 198 6.53 2.77 22.29
N PRO A 199 6.41 2.15 21.09
CA PRO A 199 7.51 2.01 20.16
C PRO A 199 7.87 3.29 19.39
N ILE A 200 7.04 4.36 19.39
CA ILE A 200 7.25 5.54 18.53
C ILE A 200 8.63 6.19 18.74
N GLY A 201 9.11 6.29 19.99
CA GLY A 201 10.44 6.84 20.28
C GLY A 201 11.61 6.09 19.61
N TYR A 202 11.45 4.79 19.34
CA TYR A 202 12.47 4.00 18.64
C TYR A 202 12.43 4.21 17.12
N LEU A 203 11.31 4.62 16.52
CA LEU A 203 11.21 4.87 15.08
C LEU A 203 12.23 5.91 14.62
N LYS A 204 12.44 6.98 15.40
CA LYS A 204 13.48 7.99 15.16
C LYS A 204 14.90 7.42 15.25
N ALA A 205 15.18 6.66 16.31
CA ALA A 205 16.50 6.03 16.50
C ALA A 205 16.85 5.03 15.39
N TYR A 206 15.85 4.41 14.77
CA TYR A 206 16.01 3.51 13.62
C TYR A 206 16.07 4.22 12.26
N LEU A 207 15.96 5.55 12.23
CA LEU A 207 15.89 6.37 11.00
C LEU A 207 14.75 5.93 10.07
N THR A 208 13.55 5.74 10.63
CA THR A 208 12.38 5.25 9.89
C THR A 208 11.92 6.25 8.82
N ASN A 209 11.92 5.82 7.55
CA ASN A 209 11.39 6.58 6.42
C ASN A 209 9.85 6.45 6.30
N LEU A 210 9.30 5.30 6.70
CA LEU A 210 7.85 5.04 6.71
C LEU A 210 7.48 4.05 7.82
N TYR A 211 6.50 4.41 8.67
CA TYR A 211 5.91 3.54 9.69
C TYR A 211 4.50 3.07 9.28
N ILE A 212 4.23 1.77 9.36
CA ILE A 212 2.93 1.18 9.08
C ILE A 212 2.41 0.43 10.30
N ALA A 213 1.18 0.71 10.72
CA ALA A 213 0.50 -0.04 11.77
C ALA A 213 -0.95 -0.33 11.40
N ALA A 214 -1.58 -1.31 12.05
CA ALA A 214 -3.03 -1.49 12.03
C ALA A 214 -3.76 -0.60 13.06
N ASP A 215 -3.00 0.23 13.79
CA ASP A 215 -3.43 0.97 14.96
C ASP A 215 -3.30 2.47 14.67
N SER A 216 -4.44 3.16 14.55
CA SER A 216 -4.50 4.55 14.10
C SER A 216 -3.96 5.54 15.12
N GLU A 217 -4.03 5.23 16.42
CA GLU A 217 -3.51 6.12 17.48
C GLU A 217 -1.98 6.18 17.39
N LYS A 218 -1.32 5.01 17.30
CA LYS A 218 0.14 4.91 17.09
C LYS A 218 0.61 5.59 15.80
N VAL A 219 -0.21 5.56 14.75
CA VAL A 219 0.08 6.27 13.49
C VAL A 219 0.01 7.78 13.69
N GLN A 220 -1.00 8.29 14.40
CA GLN A 220 -1.10 9.71 14.73
C GLN A 220 0.06 10.20 15.62
N GLU A 221 0.45 9.44 16.64
CA GLU A 221 1.62 9.73 17.48
C GLU A 221 2.92 9.82 16.64
N ALA A 222 3.14 8.87 15.73
CA ALA A 222 4.32 8.87 14.86
C ALA A 222 4.33 10.07 13.90
N ILE A 223 3.16 10.49 13.38
CA ILE A 223 3.01 11.70 12.56
C ILE A 223 3.30 12.97 13.38
N GLN A 224 2.82 13.07 14.63
CA GLN A 224 3.12 14.20 15.51
C GLN A 224 4.63 14.33 15.78
N GLU A 225 5.31 13.20 15.89
CA GLU A 225 6.77 13.13 16.00
C GLU A 225 7.51 13.43 14.67
N GLY A 226 6.79 13.70 13.57
CA GLY A 226 7.35 14.05 12.27
C GLY A 226 7.74 12.86 11.39
N ILE A 227 7.24 11.66 11.70
CA ILE A 227 7.55 10.41 10.98
C ILE A 227 6.44 10.11 9.99
N ALA A 228 6.79 9.91 8.72
CA ALA A 228 5.83 9.51 7.71
C ALA A 228 5.18 8.17 8.11
N SER A 229 3.86 8.16 8.27
CA SER A 229 3.17 7.00 8.83
C SER A 229 1.82 6.76 8.16
N ALA A 230 1.38 5.50 8.10
CA ALA A 230 0.03 5.18 7.63
C ALA A 230 -0.61 3.98 8.35
N THR A 231 -1.91 4.07 8.59
CA THR A 231 -2.74 2.99 9.14
C THR A 231 -3.12 2.04 8.02
N MET A 232 -2.73 0.77 8.06
CA MET A 232 -3.22 -0.25 7.12
C MET A 232 -4.39 -1.04 7.71
N PHE A 233 -5.40 -1.26 6.89
CA PHE A 233 -6.60 -2.01 7.26
C PHE A 233 -6.70 -3.32 6.47
N ASP A 234 -7.42 -4.31 7.01
CA ASP A 234 -7.71 -5.55 6.29
C ASP A 234 -8.48 -5.26 4.99
N GLY A 235 -7.95 -5.77 3.87
CA GLY A 235 -8.65 -5.81 2.59
C GLY A 235 -9.55 -7.04 2.45
N ALA A 236 -10.21 -7.19 1.30
CA ALA A 236 -10.92 -8.43 1.00
C ALA A 236 -9.93 -9.60 0.86
N LYS A 237 -10.21 -10.69 1.58
CA LYS A 237 -9.34 -11.88 1.69
C LYS A 237 -9.04 -12.55 0.35
N ASP A 238 -9.94 -12.40 -0.63
CA ASP A 238 -9.87 -13.06 -1.95
C ASP A 238 -9.32 -12.16 -3.08
N MET A 239 -8.81 -10.97 -2.77
CA MET A 239 -8.28 -10.07 -3.82
C MET A 239 -6.87 -10.50 -4.26
N ALA A 240 -6.73 -10.90 -5.53
CA ALA A 240 -5.43 -11.17 -6.14
C ALA A 240 -4.63 -9.87 -6.39
N TYR A 241 -3.46 -9.77 -5.75
CA TYR A 241 -2.48 -8.68 -5.89
C TYR A 241 -1.38 -9.01 -6.91
N CYS A 242 -0.57 -8.02 -7.27
CA CYS A 242 0.53 -8.16 -8.23
C CYS A 242 1.83 -8.56 -7.52
N ASP A 243 2.13 -9.85 -7.43
CA ASP A 243 3.36 -10.34 -6.75
C ASP A 243 4.67 -9.95 -7.48
N THR A 244 4.60 -9.30 -8.65
CA THR A 244 5.75 -8.83 -9.45
C THR A 244 5.90 -7.30 -9.51
N GLN A 245 5.07 -6.53 -8.78
CA GLN A 245 5.19 -5.07 -8.71
C GLN A 245 4.76 -4.52 -7.35
N LEU A 246 5.61 -3.72 -6.72
CA LEU A 246 5.19 -2.76 -5.71
C LEU A 246 4.32 -1.68 -6.36
N ARG A 247 3.04 -1.67 -6.01
CA ARG A 247 2.07 -0.66 -6.46
C ARG A 247 1.80 0.33 -5.33
N VAL A 248 2.22 1.57 -5.52
CA VAL A 248 2.08 2.65 -4.54
C VAL A 248 1.15 3.70 -5.11
N ALA A 249 0.02 3.93 -4.46
CA ALA A 249 -0.96 4.92 -4.90
C ALA A 249 -1.07 6.05 -3.88
N PHE A 250 -1.42 7.25 -4.34
CA PHE A 250 -1.57 8.42 -3.47
C PHE A 250 -2.60 9.39 -4.03
N ASP A 251 -3.38 10.04 -3.16
CA ASP A 251 -4.04 11.29 -3.53
C ASP A 251 -3.01 12.43 -3.58
N GLY A 252 -3.25 13.40 -4.45
CA GLY A 252 -2.44 14.60 -4.58
C GLY A 252 -2.47 15.40 -3.28
N ASP A 253 -3.65 15.67 -2.73
CA ASP A 253 -3.79 16.50 -1.54
C ASP A 253 -3.16 15.82 -0.30
N ALA A 254 -3.42 14.52 -0.12
CA ALA A 254 -2.83 13.68 0.92
C ALA A 254 -1.30 13.44 0.82
N VAL A 255 -0.66 13.79 -0.30
CA VAL A 255 0.81 13.74 -0.43
C VAL A 255 1.45 15.10 -0.22
N LEU A 256 0.73 16.15 -0.61
CA LEU A 256 1.27 17.49 -0.75
C LEU A 256 1.04 18.35 0.50
N PHE A 257 0.18 17.90 1.43
CA PHE A 257 0.07 18.35 2.83
C PHE A 257 0.33 19.86 3.00
N SER A 258 -0.41 20.66 2.23
CA SER A 258 -0.41 22.10 2.35
C SER A 258 -1.82 22.53 2.74
N ASP A 259 -2.02 22.87 4.01
CA ASP A 259 -3.26 23.51 4.49
C ASP A 259 -3.61 24.76 3.64
N GLU A 260 -2.63 25.36 2.96
CA GLU A 260 -2.79 26.38 1.92
C GLU A 260 -3.97 26.13 0.99
N SER A 261 -4.12 24.94 0.39
CA SER A 261 -5.18 24.69 -0.59
C SER A 261 -6.55 24.53 0.05
N GLU A 262 -6.64 23.88 1.20
CA GLU A 262 -7.92 23.64 1.87
C GLU A 262 -8.41 24.92 2.59
N HIS A 263 -7.52 25.65 3.27
CA HIS A 263 -7.81 26.94 3.91
C HIS A 263 -8.22 27.98 2.88
N PHE A 264 -7.46 28.14 1.79
CA PHE A 264 -7.81 29.06 0.72
C PHE A 264 -9.14 28.69 0.07
N THR A 265 -9.44 27.40 -0.13
CA THR A 265 -10.75 26.97 -0.65
C THR A 265 -11.90 27.31 0.31
N LYS A 266 -11.74 27.07 1.63
CA LYS A 266 -12.73 27.42 2.66
C LYS A 266 -12.96 28.93 2.79
N GLU A 267 -11.91 29.72 2.65
CA GLU A 267 -11.92 31.16 2.88
C GLU A 267 -12.31 31.97 1.61
N HIS A 268 -11.96 31.48 0.42
CA HIS A 268 -12.05 32.24 -0.84
C HIS A 268 -12.91 31.55 -1.92
N GLY A 269 -13.28 30.28 -1.74
CA GLY A 269 -14.08 29.51 -2.70
C GLY A 269 -13.30 28.89 -3.86
N LEU A 270 -13.90 27.89 -4.50
CA LEU A 270 -13.27 27.05 -5.53
C LEU A 270 -12.78 27.83 -6.76
N ASP A 271 -13.53 28.84 -7.23
CA ASP A 271 -13.16 29.60 -8.43
C ASP A 271 -11.87 30.39 -8.24
N LYS A 272 -11.68 30.99 -7.06
CA LYS A 272 -10.42 31.65 -6.70
C LYS A 272 -9.30 30.63 -6.52
N PHE A 273 -9.59 29.46 -5.97
CA PHE A 273 -8.58 28.39 -5.82
C PHE A 273 -8.02 27.95 -7.18
N PHE A 274 -8.86 27.73 -8.20
CA PHE A 274 -8.38 27.37 -9.54
C PHE A 274 -7.51 28.47 -10.17
N GLN A 275 -7.87 29.74 -9.98
CA GLN A 275 -7.04 30.86 -10.43
C GLN A 275 -5.69 30.89 -9.71
N TYR A 276 -5.68 30.71 -8.39
CA TYR A 276 -4.46 30.66 -7.57
C TYR A 276 -3.54 29.49 -7.95
N ASP A 277 -4.09 28.28 -8.13
CA ASP A 277 -3.30 27.09 -8.47
C ASP A 277 -2.74 27.17 -9.90
N THR A 278 -3.46 27.81 -10.83
CA THR A 278 -2.95 28.15 -12.17
C THR A 278 -1.81 29.17 -12.11
N LEU A 279 -1.95 30.24 -11.31
CA LEU A 279 -0.89 31.23 -11.12
C LEU A 279 0.35 30.66 -10.41
N CYS A 280 0.16 29.63 -9.58
CA CYS A 280 1.22 28.96 -8.83
C CYS A 280 1.66 27.62 -9.45
N GLU A 281 1.28 27.31 -10.69
CA GLU A 281 1.51 26.00 -11.32
C GLU A 281 2.99 25.59 -11.43
N SER A 282 3.90 26.57 -11.47
CA SER A 282 5.36 26.38 -11.46
C SER A 282 6.00 26.38 -10.05
N LYS A 283 5.25 26.81 -9.03
CA LYS A 283 5.67 26.82 -7.63
C LYS A 283 5.34 25.48 -6.99
N PRO A 284 6.33 24.76 -6.41
CA PRO A 284 6.05 23.55 -5.64
C PRO A 284 5.00 23.81 -4.54
N LEU A 285 4.25 22.78 -4.20
CA LEU A 285 3.42 22.77 -2.98
C LEU A 285 4.31 22.58 -1.74
N ALA A 286 3.73 22.75 -0.55
CA ALA A 286 4.44 22.55 0.71
C ALA A 286 4.97 21.11 0.87
N GLN A 287 5.85 20.91 1.84
CA GLN A 287 6.52 19.62 2.06
C GLN A 287 5.83 18.84 3.17
N GLY A 288 5.09 17.79 2.79
CA GLY A 288 4.47 16.88 3.73
C GLY A 288 5.40 15.83 4.33
N PRO A 289 4.99 15.13 5.41
CA PRO A 289 5.77 14.05 6.03
C PRO A 289 6.13 12.93 5.04
N LEU A 290 5.27 12.62 4.07
CA LEU A 290 5.56 11.58 3.05
C LEU A 290 6.69 11.96 2.08
N LYS A 291 7.10 13.24 1.98
CA LYS A 291 8.04 13.70 0.95
C LYS A 291 9.32 12.86 0.89
N GLY A 292 9.97 12.61 2.03
CA GLY A 292 11.23 11.86 2.06
C GLY A 292 11.10 10.46 1.46
N PHE A 293 10.05 9.72 1.84
CA PHE A 293 9.73 8.41 1.28
C PHE A 293 9.43 8.45 -0.23
N LEU A 294 8.86 9.55 -0.74
CA LEU A 294 8.62 9.73 -2.18
C LEU A 294 9.89 10.07 -2.96
N GLU A 295 10.78 10.87 -2.39
CA GLU A 295 12.13 11.12 -2.92
C GLU A 295 12.95 9.82 -2.96
N ASP A 296 12.78 8.95 -1.95
CA ASP A 296 13.34 7.60 -1.91
C ASP A 296 12.80 6.68 -3.01
N LEU A 297 11.47 6.60 -3.19
CA LEU A 297 10.85 5.82 -4.27
C LEU A 297 11.31 6.30 -5.65
N GLY A 298 11.37 7.62 -5.88
CA GLY A 298 11.86 8.21 -7.12
C GLY A 298 13.33 7.90 -7.39
N ARG A 299 14.17 7.87 -6.34
CA ARG A 299 15.58 7.43 -6.44
C ARG A 299 15.67 5.97 -6.90
N LEU A 300 14.85 5.07 -6.34
CA LEU A 300 14.85 3.67 -6.76
C LEU A 300 14.32 3.46 -8.19
N GLN A 301 13.21 4.10 -8.57
CA GLN A 301 12.69 4.05 -9.96
C GLN A 301 13.79 4.40 -10.98
N LYS A 302 14.56 5.46 -10.72
CA LYS A 302 15.63 5.92 -11.61
C LYS A 302 16.77 4.91 -11.79
N LYS A 303 17.03 4.02 -10.82
CA LYS A 303 18.01 2.93 -10.99
C LYS A 303 17.55 1.93 -12.05
N PHE A 304 16.28 1.54 -12.05
CA PHE A 304 15.70 0.72 -13.12
C PHE A 304 15.73 1.45 -14.47
N TYR A 305 15.44 2.75 -14.49
CA TYR A 305 15.43 3.54 -15.72
C TYR A 305 16.83 3.63 -16.35
N ALA A 306 17.88 3.77 -15.53
CA ALA A 306 19.28 3.76 -15.97
C ALA A 306 19.75 2.41 -16.57
N LYS A 307 18.98 1.33 -16.38
CA LYS A 307 19.19 0.01 -16.99
C LYS A 307 18.25 -0.28 -18.17
N ASN A 308 17.57 0.75 -18.67
CA ASN A 308 16.50 0.66 -19.69
C ASN A 308 15.26 -0.15 -19.25
N GLU A 309 15.11 -0.50 -17.98
CA GLU A 309 13.96 -1.25 -17.46
C GLU A 309 12.75 -0.37 -17.12
N ARG A 310 12.59 0.81 -17.76
CA ARG A 310 11.54 1.78 -17.38
C ARG A 310 10.12 1.19 -17.43
N LEU A 311 9.81 0.41 -18.46
CA LEU A 311 8.50 -0.26 -18.60
C LEU A 311 8.38 -1.53 -17.75
N LEU A 312 9.50 -2.09 -17.29
CA LEU A 312 9.60 -3.30 -16.46
C LEU A 312 9.85 -2.97 -14.98
N CYS A 313 9.83 -1.70 -14.62
CA CYS A 313 10.12 -1.22 -13.28
C CYS A 313 9.20 -1.92 -12.26
N PRO A 314 9.75 -2.57 -11.23
CA PRO A 314 8.95 -3.24 -10.22
C PRO A 314 8.30 -2.27 -9.23
N ILE A 315 8.63 -0.97 -9.29
CA ILE A 315 7.94 0.10 -8.57
C ILE A 315 7.02 0.82 -9.54
N ARG A 316 5.71 0.73 -9.32
CA ARG A 316 4.67 1.41 -10.12
C ARG A 316 3.84 2.35 -9.26
N THR A 317 3.71 3.58 -9.72
CA THR A 317 3.23 4.72 -8.94
C THR A 317 1.97 5.35 -9.54
N TYR A 318 0.99 5.64 -8.70
CA TYR A 318 -0.34 6.09 -9.11
C TYR A 318 -0.74 7.37 -8.37
N LEU A 319 -0.98 8.45 -9.12
CA LEU A 319 -1.69 9.62 -8.59
C LEU A 319 -3.19 9.41 -8.80
N VAL A 320 -3.97 9.33 -7.73
CA VAL A 320 -5.43 9.09 -7.76
C VAL A 320 -6.13 10.23 -7.02
N THR A 321 -6.49 11.29 -7.75
CA THR A 321 -6.92 12.55 -7.14
C THR A 321 -8.30 13.01 -7.58
N ALA A 322 -9.04 13.62 -6.64
CA ALA A 322 -10.31 14.27 -6.92
C ALA A 322 -10.15 15.55 -7.77
N ARG A 323 -8.94 16.11 -7.87
CA ARG A 323 -8.62 17.29 -8.69
C ARG A 323 -8.95 17.08 -10.17
N SER A 324 -9.23 18.18 -10.87
CA SER A 324 -9.42 18.19 -12.33
C SER A 324 -8.09 18.34 -13.05
N ALA A 325 -7.88 17.53 -14.11
CA ALA A 325 -6.71 17.62 -14.97
C ALA A 325 -6.55 19.02 -15.61
N ALA A 326 -7.67 19.67 -15.91
CA ALA A 326 -7.71 20.92 -16.67
C ALA A 326 -7.39 22.18 -15.85
N SER A 327 -7.50 22.13 -14.52
CA SER A 327 -7.39 23.33 -13.66
C SER A 327 -6.41 23.23 -12.47
N SER A 328 -6.22 22.05 -11.88
CA SER A 328 -5.40 21.90 -10.66
C SER A 328 -4.53 20.64 -10.60
N GLY A 329 -4.49 19.85 -11.68
CA GLY A 329 -3.71 18.61 -11.75
C GLY A 329 -2.22 18.78 -12.08
N ALA A 330 -1.87 19.80 -12.88
CA ALA A 330 -0.52 19.93 -13.42
C ALA A 330 0.54 20.35 -12.38
N ARG A 331 0.17 21.20 -11.40
CA ARG A 331 1.04 21.61 -10.29
C ARG A 331 1.49 20.42 -9.43
N VAL A 332 0.60 19.45 -9.21
CA VAL A 332 0.89 18.19 -8.48
C VAL A 332 1.98 17.41 -9.21
N LEU A 333 1.79 17.14 -10.50
CA LEU A 333 2.75 16.39 -11.32
C LEU A 333 4.10 17.11 -11.43
N LYS A 334 4.10 18.45 -11.55
CA LYS A 334 5.31 19.28 -11.54
C LYS A 334 6.04 19.21 -10.19
N THR A 335 5.31 19.19 -9.07
CA THR A 335 5.90 19.08 -7.72
C THR A 335 6.55 17.71 -7.51
N LEU A 336 5.83 16.62 -7.80
CA LEU A 336 6.36 15.26 -7.65
C LEU A 336 7.58 15.02 -8.55
N ARG A 337 7.54 15.49 -9.80
CA ARG A 337 8.70 15.46 -10.71
C ARG A 337 9.89 16.22 -10.17
N ARG A 338 9.69 17.35 -9.47
CA ARG A 338 10.77 18.14 -8.85
C ARG A 338 11.36 17.47 -7.60
N TRP A 339 10.56 16.71 -6.85
CA TRP A 339 11.04 15.77 -5.82
C TRP A 339 11.71 14.53 -6.45
N GLY A 340 11.60 14.37 -7.77
CA GLY A 340 12.26 13.31 -8.51
C GLY A 340 11.48 12.00 -8.55
N LEU A 341 10.22 11.98 -8.13
CA LEU A 341 9.28 10.88 -8.35
C LEU A 341 8.59 11.06 -9.71
N GLU A 342 8.62 10.02 -10.54
CA GLU A 342 7.98 10.03 -11.85
C GLU A 342 6.75 9.11 -11.81
N ILE A 343 5.56 9.72 -11.81
CA ILE A 343 4.28 9.01 -11.74
C ILE A 343 4.03 8.24 -13.04
N ASP A 344 3.76 6.94 -12.92
CA ASP A 344 3.47 6.05 -14.04
C ASP A 344 2.03 6.23 -14.57
N GLU A 345 1.06 6.40 -13.66
CA GLU A 345 -0.35 6.59 -14.00
C GLU A 345 -0.97 7.73 -13.15
N ALA A 346 -1.57 8.72 -13.82
CA ALA A 346 -2.22 9.85 -13.17
C ALA A 346 -3.71 9.89 -13.53
N LEU A 347 -4.57 9.73 -12.53
CA LEU A 347 -6.01 9.62 -12.65
C LEU A 347 -6.68 10.80 -11.94
N PHE A 348 -7.14 11.74 -12.75
CA PHE A 348 -7.85 12.95 -12.34
C PHE A 348 -9.35 12.69 -12.40
N LEU A 349 -10.00 12.66 -11.24
CA LEU A 349 -11.38 12.19 -11.11
C LEU A 349 -12.40 13.34 -11.13
N ALA A 350 -11.98 14.61 -11.03
CA ALA A 350 -12.84 15.79 -11.04
C ALA A 350 -14.07 15.65 -10.10
N GLY A 351 -13.83 15.18 -8.88
CA GLY A 351 -14.85 14.91 -7.85
C GLY A 351 -15.48 13.51 -7.87
N ALA A 352 -15.24 12.70 -8.89
CA ALA A 352 -15.73 11.31 -8.94
C ALA A 352 -15.05 10.42 -7.86
N PRO A 353 -15.74 9.38 -7.35
CA PRO A 353 -15.22 8.57 -6.25
C PRO A 353 -13.97 7.77 -6.62
N LYS A 354 -12.98 7.76 -5.72
CA LYS A 354 -11.71 7.03 -5.86
C LYS A 354 -11.87 5.50 -5.80
N SER A 355 -12.87 4.99 -5.08
CA SER A 355 -12.98 3.56 -4.74
C SER A 355 -13.00 2.60 -5.93
N PRO A 356 -13.78 2.81 -7.02
CA PRO A 356 -13.78 1.91 -8.18
C PRO A 356 -12.41 1.86 -8.89
N ILE A 357 -11.68 2.97 -8.85
CA ILE A 357 -10.33 3.09 -9.43
C ILE A 357 -9.31 2.32 -8.58
N LEU A 358 -9.38 2.44 -7.25
CA LEU A 358 -8.52 1.69 -6.33
C LEU A 358 -8.70 0.17 -6.47
N VAL A 359 -9.94 -0.30 -6.63
CA VAL A 359 -10.27 -1.72 -6.90
C VAL A 359 -9.68 -2.23 -8.22
N LYS A 360 -9.53 -1.35 -9.22
CA LYS A 360 -8.90 -1.66 -10.51
C LYS A 360 -7.37 -1.67 -10.42
N ILE A 361 -6.78 -0.72 -9.69
CA ILE A 361 -5.33 -0.58 -9.51
C ILE A 361 -4.78 -1.69 -8.60
N ARG A 362 -5.50 -2.01 -7.52
CA ARG A 362 -5.08 -2.90 -6.42
C ARG A 362 -3.72 -2.49 -5.87
N PRO A 363 -3.60 -1.29 -5.31
CA PRO A 363 -2.35 -0.84 -4.72
C PRO A 363 -2.00 -1.69 -3.50
N HIS A 364 -0.70 -1.88 -3.26
CA HIS A 364 -0.22 -2.51 -2.02
C HIS A 364 -0.33 -1.53 -0.84
N ILE A 365 -0.25 -0.24 -1.15
CA ILE A 365 -0.46 0.86 -0.22
C ILE A 365 -1.08 2.03 -1.00
N PHE A 366 -2.15 2.60 -0.47
CA PHE A 366 -2.75 3.85 -0.92
C PHE A 366 -2.56 4.88 0.20
N PHE A 367 -2.23 6.12 -0.12
CA PHE A 367 -2.17 7.22 0.84
C PHE A 367 -3.26 8.25 0.54
N ASP A 368 -4.14 8.47 1.51
CA ASP A 368 -5.25 9.42 1.48
C ASP A 368 -5.35 10.12 2.85
N ASP A 369 -5.93 11.32 2.88
CA ASP A 369 -6.13 12.18 4.05
C ASP A 369 -7.59 12.17 4.53
N HIS A 370 -8.51 11.63 3.72
CA HIS A 370 -9.93 11.46 4.04
C HIS A 370 -10.31 9.97 4.23
N MET A 371 -10.60 9.57 5.47
CA MET A 371 -11.01 8.20 5.85
C MET A 371 -12.18 7.65 5.00
N PHE A 372 -13.12 8.52 4.59
CA PHE A 372 -14.27 8.14 3.75
C PHE A 372 -13.86 7.44 2.44
N HIS A 373 -12.75 7.85 1.82
CA HIS A 373 -12.26 7.21 0.59
C HIS A 373 -11.68 5.82 0.85
N ILE A 374 -11.07 5.61 2.01
CA ILE A 374 -10.53 4.33 2.47
C ILE A 374 -11.66 3.36 2.84
N GLU A 375 -12.67 3.78 3.59
CA GLU A 375 -13.86 2.95 3.87
C GLU A 375 -14.57 2.54 2.57
N GLY A 376 -14.70 3.46 1.62
CA GLY A 376 -15.28 3.18 0.31
C GLY A 376 -14.47 2.15 -0.49
N ALA A 377 -13.14 2.16 -0.35
CA ALA A 377 -12.25 1.19 -0.98
C ALA A 377 -12.27 -0.18 -0.27
N GLN A 378 -12.33 -0.20 1.07
CA GLN A 378 -12.44 -1.41 1.90
C GLN A 378 -13.76 -2.15 1.65
N LYS A 379 -14.90 -1.44 1.56
CA LYS A 379 -16.22 -2.01 1.23
C LYS A 379 -16.24 -2.70 -0.14
N LEU A 380 -15.30 -2.35 -1.03
CA LEU A 380 -15.08 -2.98 -2.33
C LEU A 380 -13.82 -3.86 -2.38
N GLY A 381 -13.18 -4.10 -1.22
CA GLY A 381 -12.14 -5.09 -1.00
C GLY A 381 -10.69 -4.65 -1.22
N SER A 382 -10.42 -3.40 -1.57
CA SER A 382 -9.03 -2.92 -1.73
C SER A 382 -8.36 -2.74 -0.37
N MET A 383 -7.12 -3.22 -0.23
CA MET A 383 -6.22 -2.66 0.77
C MET A 383 -6.05 -1.17 0.49
N ALA A 384 -6.20 -0.36 1.53
CA ALA A 384 -5.96 1.06 1.53
C ALA A 384 -5.27 1.40 2.85
N ALA A 385 -4.34 2.35 2.83
CA ALA A 385 -3.72 2.87 4.03
C ALA A 385 -4.12 4.32 4.27
N TYR A 386 -3.96 4.80 5.49
CA TYR A 386 -4.43 6.12 5.91
C TYR A 386 -3.32 6.93 6.57
N GLY A 387 -2.90 8.02 5.93
CA GLY A 387 -1.91 8.95 6.45
C GLY A 387 -2.61 10.18 7.01
N PHE A 388 -2.72 10.28 8.33
CA PHE A 388 -3.34 11.45 8.96
C PHE A 388 -2.40 12.65 8.93
N ASN A 389 -2.96 13.86 8.80
CA ASN A 389 -2.46 15.02 9.53
C ASN A 389 -3.60 16.04 9.65
N LYS A 390 -4.42 15.92 10.70
CA LYS A 390 -4.97 17.14 11.29
C LYS A 390 -4.04 17.54 12.42
N LYS A 391 -3.39 18.69 12.28
CA LYS A 391 -3.35 19.59 13.42
C LYS A 391 -4.81 19.86 13.78
N PHE A 392 -5.23 19.44 14.97
CA PHE A 392 -6.44 20.01 15.56
C PHE A 392 -6.18 21.51 15.71
N SER A 393 -6.73 22.32 14.80
CA SER A 393 -7.16 23.65 15.22
C SER A 393 -8.22 23.41 16.29
N SER A 394 -7.94 23.92 17.49
CA SER A 394 -8.96 24.26 18.48
C SER A 394 -10.10 25.05 17.86
#